data_AF-A0A2U8WAE8-F1
#
_entry.id   AF-A0A2U8WAE8-F1
#
_cell.length_a   1.000
_cell.length_b   1.000
_cell.length_c   1.000
_cell.angle_alpha   90.00
_cell.angle_beta   90.00
_cell.angle_gamma   90.00
#
_symmetry.space_group_name_H-M   'P 1'
#
loop_
_entity.id
_entity.type
_entity.pdbx_description
1 polymer ?
#
loop_
_entity_poly.entity_id
_entity_poly.type
_entity_poly.pdbx_seq_one_letter_code
_entity_poly.pdbx_strand_id
1 'polypeptide(L)'
;MNEQSWPSRRTVVLGLAAAAAGGRASLAEPLPDVAVTKDPGCGCCEAWVAHLRKEGFTVRVTEAAVNPVKVRLGVPRELASCHTAQVGGYVIEGHVPAAAIQRLLAQRPSGTGLAVPGMPVGSPGMEVAGVEPATYDVILFGPAGRSTFARFRGDRAV
;
A
#
# COMPACT_ATOMS: atom_id res chain seq x y z
N MET A 1 48.10 -57.20 40.70
CA MET A 1 48.72 -56.33 41.72
C MET A 1 48.78 -54.93 41.14
N ASN A 2 47.66 -54.25 40.96
CA ASN A 2 46.71 -53.65 41.93
C ASN A 2 46.98 -52.12 41.91
N GLU A 3 46.16 -51.37 41.18
CA GLU A 3 45.03 -50.59 41.72
C GLU A 3 45.47 -49.27 42.38
N GLN A 4 45.01 -48.14 41.82
CA GLN A 4 44.02 -47.25 42.44
C GLN A 4 44.14 -45.83 41.84
N SER A 5 43.25 -45.56 40.89
CA SER A 5 42.92 -44.22 40.40
C SER A 5 42.00 -43.52 41.41
N TRP A 6 42.35 -42.29 41.82
CA TRP A 6 41.49 -41.46 42.67
C TRP A 6 40.95 -40.25 41.89
N PRO A 7 39.63 -40.06 41.78
CA PRO A 7 39.05 -38.90 41.13
C PRO A 7 38.91 -37.76 42.15
N SER A 8 39.63 -36.64 41.94
CA SER A 8 39.40 -35.42 42.72
C SER A 8 38.29 -34.58 42.11
N ARG A 9 37.12 -34.75 42.74
CA ARG A 9 35.98 -33.86 42.91
C ARG A 9 36.08 -32.43 42.36
N ARG A 10 35.02 -32.09 41.63
CA ARG A 10 34.32 -30.79 41.59
C ARG A 10 35.12 -29.61 41.04
N THR A 11 34.79 -29.19 39.83
CA THR A 11 33.99 -27.96 39.62
C THR A 11 33.49 -27.96 38.17
N VAL A 12 32.25 -28.37 37.95
CA VAL A 12 31.54 -28.08 36.70
C VAL A 12 30.93 -26.69 36.90
N VAL A 13 31.53 -25.66 36.31
CA VAL A 13 30.88 -24.35 36.18
C VAL A 13 30.01 -24.43 34.93
N LEU A 14 28.74 -24.78 35.11
CA LEU A 14 27.68 -24.54 34.13
C LEU A 14 27.45 -23.02 34.10
N GLY A 15 28.14 -22.33 33.19
CA GLY A 15 27.80 -20.95 32.85
C GLY A 15 26.50 -20.93 32.06
N LEU A 16 25.38 -20.61 32.71
CA LEU A 16 24.16 -20.17 32.01
C LEU A 16 24.45 -18.81 31.36
N ALA A 17 24.90 -18.81 30.12
CA ALA A 17 24.77 -17.65 29.26
C ALA A 17 23.28 -17.50 28.91
N ALA A 18 22.56 -16.70 29.70
CA ALA A 18 21.21 -16.28 29.38
C ALA A 18 21.28 -15.42 28.11
N ALA A 19 21.06 -16.04 26.95
CA ALA A 19 20.84 -15.34 25.71
C ALA A 19 19.53 -14.56 25.85
N ALA A 20 19.63 -13.29 26.24
CA ALA A 20 18.54 -12.34 26.08
C ALA A 20 18.32 -12.12 24.59
N ALA A 21 17.55 -13.03 23.97
CA ALA A 21 16.94 -12.82 22.67
C ALA A 21 15.87 -11.73 22.83
N GLY A 22 16.34 -10.48 22.95
CA GLY A 22 15.50 -9.30 22.83
C GLY A 22 14.99 -9.25 21.40
N GLY A 23 13.84 -9.87 21.16
CA GLY A 23 13.10 -9.68 19.93
C GLY A 23 12.89 -8.18 19.74
N ARG A 24 13.50 -7.62 18.70
CA ARG A 24 13.12 -6.29 18.23
C ARG A 24 11.65 -6.40 17.84
N ALA A 25 10.76 -5.92 18.70
CA ALA A 25 9.42 -5.58 18.26
C ALA A 25 9.60 -4.54 17.14
N SER A 26 9.52 -4.97 15.89
CA SER A 26 9.30 -4.05 14.78
C SER A 26 7.98 -3.38 15.06
N LEU A 27 8.02 -2.17 15.61
CA LEU A 27 6.90 -1.26 15.54
C LEU A 27 6.62 -1.10 14.04
N ALA A 28 5.43 -1.51 13.60
CA ALA A 28 5.00 -1.27 12.24
C ALA A 28 5.06 0.25 12.03
N GLU A 29 5.87 0.69 11.06
CA GLU A 29 5.89 2.11 10.73
C GLU A 29 4.49 2.55 10.31
N PRO A 30 4.02 3.71 10.79
CA PRO A 30 2.70 4.21 10.42
C PRO A 30 2.64 4.40 8.90
N LEU A 31 1.46 4.14 8.32
CA LEU A 31 1.25 4.40 6.90
C LEU A 31 1.50 5.89 6.61
N PRO A 32 2.20 6.23 5.51
CA PRO A 32 2.42 7.61 5.13
C PRO A 32 1.09 8.30 4.80
N ASP A 33 1.02 9.61 5.09
CA ASP A 33 -0.15 10.42 4.74
C ASP A 33 -0.40 10.41 3.24
N VAL A 34 -1.68 10.37 2.87
CA VAL A 34 -2.15 10.48 1.50
C VAL A 34 -2.64 11.90 1.26
N ALA A 35 -2.04 12.60 0.30
CA ALA A 35 -2.47 13.91 -0.16
C ALA A 35 -3.29 13.76 -1.43
N VAL A 36 -4.59 14.06 -1.37
CA VAL A 36 -5.55 13.89 -2.48
C VAL A 36 -5.94 15.26 -3.04
N THR A 37 -5.88 15.41 -4.35
CA THR A 37 -6.53 16.49 -5.09
C THR A 37 -7.69 15.94 -5.92
N LYS A 38 -8.86 16.55 -5.77
CA LYS A 38 -10.07 16.22 -6.53
C LYS A 38 -10.82 17.49 -6.92
N ASP A 39 -11.67 17.38 -7.94
CA ASP A 39 -12.61 18.44 -8.26
C ASP A 39 -13.70 18.54 -7.16
N PRO A 40 -14.22 19.75 -6.85
CA PRO A 40 -15.31 19.93 -5.89
C PRO A 40 -16.55 19.13 -6.27
N GLY A 41 -17.25 18.58 -5.28
CA GLY A 41 -18.54 17.89 -5.50
C GLY A 41 -18.45 16.48 -6.12
N CYS A 42 -17.25 15.93 -6.35
CA CYS A 42 -17.09 14.55 -6.82
C CYS A 42 -17.41 13.53 -5.71
N GLY A 43 -18.64 12.98 -5.71
CA GLY A 43 -19.11 12.03 -4.67
C GLY A 43 -18.32 10.71 -4.63
N CYS A 44 -17.96 10.14 -5.78
CA CYS A 44 -17.17 8.90 -5.82
C CYS A 44 -15.74 9.11 -5.28
N CYS A 45 -15.14 10.28 -5.52
CA CYS A 45 -13.85 10.65 -4.96
C CYS A 45 -13.89 10.70 -3.42
N GLU A 46 -14.98 11.22 -2.84
CA GLU A 46 -15.17 11.23 -1.38
C GLU A 46 -15.35 9.82 -0.81
N ALA A 47 -16.10 8.96 -1.51
CA ALA A 47 -16.28 7.57 -1.11
C ALA A 47 -14.94 6.81 -1.14
N TRP A 48 -14.09 7.05 -2.14
CA TRP A 48 -12.73 6.49 -2.20
C TRP A 48 -11.83 7.00 -1.05
N VAL A 49 -11.92 8.29 -0.70
CA VAL A 49 -11.23 8.85 0.47
C VAL A 49 -11.69 8.17 1.77
N ALA A 50 -13.00 7.93 1.92
CA ALA A 50 -13.55 7.22 3.06
C ALA A 50 -13.05 5.77 3.14
N HIS A 51 -12.94 5.09 1.99
CA HIS A 51 -12.31 3.77 1.88
C HIS A 51 -10.88 3.78 2.40
N LEU A 52 -10.04 4.71 1.93
CA LEU A 52 -8.65 4.80 2.40
C LEU A 52 -8.54 5.06 3.92
N ARG A 53 -9.39 5.93 4.45
CA ARG A 53 -9.43 6.21 5.90
C ARG A 53 -9.81 4.96 6.71
N LYS A 54 -10.78 4.18 6.23
CA LYS A 54 -11.18 2.91 6.85
C LYS A 54 -10.03 1.89 6.85
N GLU A 55 -9.19 1.92 5.83
CA GLU A 55 -8.02 1.05 5.66
C GLU A 55 -6.75 1.58 6.39
N GLY A 56 -6.92 2.59 7.25
CA GLY A 56 -5.87 3.07 8.16
C GLY A 56 -4.99 4.19 7.61
N PHE A 57 -5.28 4.72 6.42
CA PHE A 57 -4.55 5.88 5.89
C PHE A 57 -5.06 7.19 6.49
N THR A 58 -4.14 8.06 6.87
CA THR A 58 -4.44 9.48 7.11
C THR A 58 -4.55 10.19 5.75
N VAL A 59 -5.73 10.73 5.44
CA VAL A 59 -6.00 11.37 4.13
C VAL A 59 -6.30 12.85 4.26
N ARG A 60 -5.47 13.68 3.61
CA ARG A 60 -5.67 15.12 3.44
C ARG A 60 -6.24 15.41 2.06
N VAL A 61 -7.33 16.18 2.00
CA VAL A 61 -8.04 16.49 0.75
C VAL A 61 -7.85 17.96 0.40
N THR A 62 -7.55 18.24 -0.86
CA THR A 62 -7.56 19.57 -1.47
C THR A 62 -8.58 19.56 -2.60
N GLU A 63 -9.57 20.45 -2.53
CA GLU A 63 -10.52 20.66 -3.61
C GLU A 63 -10.01 21.74 -4.56
N ALA A 64 -9.65 21.35 -5.78
CA ALA A 64 -9.11 22.24 -6.80
C ALA A 64 -9.21 21.56 -8.17
N ALA A 65 -9.02 22.34 -9.24
CA ALA A 65 -8.91 21.78 -10.59
C ALA A 65 -7.82 20.70 -10.63
N VAL A 66 -8.20 19.45 -10.88
CA VAL A 66 -7.28 18.31 -10.76
C VAL A 66 -6.35 18.17 -11.98
N ASN A 67 -6.77 18.63 -13.16
CA ASN A 67 -6.03 18.43 -14.41
C ASN A 67 -4.59 19.00 -14.40
N PRO A 68 -4.34 20.24 -13.89
CA PRO A 68 -2.97 20.73 -13.73
C PRO A 68 -2.09 19.85 -12.83
N VAL A 69 -2.68 19.23 -11.80
CA VAL A 69 -1.95 18.34 -10.89
C VAL A 69 -1.56 17.06 -11.61
N LYS A 70 -2.46 16.45 -12.39
CA LYS A 70 -2.18 15.27 -13.23
C LYS A 70 -0.99 15.49 -14.15
N VAL A 71 -0.99 16.62 -14.87
CA VAL A 71 0.10 16.99 -15.79
C VAL A 71 1.41 17.17 -15.05
N ARG A 72 1.41 17.93 -13.94
CA ARG A 72 2.62 18.14 -13.12
C ARG A 72 3.21 16.85 -12.57
N LEU A 73 2.35 15.89 -12.21
CA LEU A 73 2.76 14.60 -11.64
C LEU A 73 3.07 13.53 -12.71
N GLY A 74 2.98 13.88 -14.01
CA GLY A 74 3.31 12.97 -15.09
C GLY A 74 2.30 11.85 -15.29
N VAL A 75 1.04 12.05 -14.86
CA VAL A 75 -0.04 11.09 -15.11
C VAL A 75 -0.31 11.05 -16.62
N PRO A 76 -0.18 9.89 -17.28
CA PRO A 76 -0.49 9.79 -18.70
C PRO A 76 -1.98 10.01 -18.97
N ARG A 77 -2.30 10.68 -20.09
CA ARG A 77 -3.68 11.05 -20.44
C ARG A 77 -4.63 9.85 -20.46
N GLU A 78 -4.18 8.71 -20.96
CA GLU A 78 -5.02 7.50 -21.08
C GLU A 78 -5.25 6.80 -19.73
N LEU A 79 -4.52 7.17 -18.69
CA LEU A 79 -4.70 6.65 -17.33
C LEU A 79 -5.49 7.62 -16.43
N ALA A 80 -5.84 8.81 -16.93
CA ALA A 80 -6.48 9.83 -16.14
C ALA A 80 -7.87 9.41 -15.64
N SER A 81 -8.20 9.83 -14.41
CA SER A 81 -9.46 9.58 -13.72
C SER A 81 -9.91 10.84 -12.95
N CYS A 82 -10.89 10.71 -12.05
CA CYS A 82 -11.57 11.81 -11.36
C CYS A 82 -10.72 12.53 -10.28
N HIS A 83 -9.72 11.87 -9.71
CA HIS A 83 -8.85 12.44 -8.67
C HIS A 83 -7.41 11.93 -8.79
N THR A 84 -6.48 12.61 -8.14
CA THR A 84 -5.06 12.23 -8.08
C THR A 84 -4.55 12.39 -6.67
N ALA A 85 -3.84 11.39 -6.18
CA ALA A 85 -3.24 11.41 -4.86
C ALA A 85 -1.73 11.17 -4.91
N GLN A 86 -1.05 11.56 -3.84
CA GLN A 86 0.38 11.31 -3.62
C GLN A 86 0.56 10.64 -2.26
N VAL A 87 1.36 9.57 -2.21
CA VAL A 87 1.65 8.80 -1.00
C VAL A 87 3.00 8.11 -1.11
N GLY A 88 3.86 8.26 -0.10
CA GLY A 88 5.14 7.53 -0.02
C GLY A 88 6.11 7.72 -1.20
N GLY A 89 5.98 8.83 -1.94
CA GLY A 89 6.74 9.12 -3.16
C GLY A 89 6.10 8.66 -4.47
N TYR A 90 4.91 8.04 -4.41
CA TYR A 90 4.17 7.58 -5.57
C TYR A 90 2.93 8.43 -5.87
N VAL A 91 2.54 8.44 -7.13
CA VAL A 91 1.26 8.99 -7.60
C VAL A 91 0.21 7.88 -7.61
N ILE A 92 -1.01 8.18 -7.18
CA ILE A 92 -2.15 7.26 -7.21
C ILE A 92 -3.27 7.95 -8.00
N GLU A 93 -3.66 7.37 -9.12
CA GLU A 93 -4.62 7.94 -10.07
C GLU A 93 -5.91 7.13 -10.10
N GLY A 94 -7.03 7.77 -9.75
CA GLY A 94 -8.34 7.15 -9.75
C GLY A 94 -8.56 6.13 -8.61
N HIS A 95 -9.56 5.26 -8.81
CA HIS A 95 -10.11 4.36 -7.78
C HIS A 95 -9.24 3.13 -7.48
N VAL A 96 -7.95 3.35 -7.20
CA VAL A 96 -6.99 2.31 -6.82
C VAL A 96 -7.34 1.75 -5.44
N PRO A 97 -7.48 0.42 -5.25
CA PRO A 97 -7.75 -0.16 -3.95
C PRO A 97 -6.63 0.07 -2.94
N ALA A 98 -7.00 0.33 -1.67
CA ALA A 98 -6.06 0.48 -0.56
C ALA A 98 -5.03 -0.68 -0.47
N ALA A 99 -5.46 -1.92 -0.69
CA ALA A 99 -4.57 -3.08 -0.69
C ALA A 99 -3.46 -2.99 -1.76
N ALA A 100 -3.75 -2.42 -2.93
CA ALA A 100 -2.74 -2.18 -3.96
C ALA A 100 -1.77 -1.08 -3.54
N ILE A 101 -2.25 -0.03 -2.87
CA ILE A 101 -1.41 1.07 -2.33
C ILE A 101 -0.49 0.54 -1.22
N GLN A 102 -1.02 -0.24 -0.28
CA GLN A 102 -0.22 -0.87 0.77
C GLN A 102 0.86 -1.77 0.16
N ARG A 103 0.51 -2.58 -0.85
CA ARG A 103 1.49 -3.42 -1.56
C ARG A 103 2.56 -2.59 -2.28
N LEU A 104 2.18 -1.49 -2.93
CA LEU A 104 3.11 -0.55 -3.56
C LEU A 104 4.11 0.01 -2.55
N LEU A 105 3.62 0.46 -1.39
CA LEU A 105 4.46 1.03 -0.34
C LEU A 105 5.40 0.00 0.30
N ALA A 106 4.97 -1.25 0.41
CA ALA A 106 5.79 -2.35 0.92
C ALA A 106 6.86 -2.80 -0.08
N GLN A 107 6.49 -2.96 -1.37
CA GLN A 107 7.39 -3.50 -2.40
C GLN A 107 8.30 -2.44 -3.00
N ARG A 108 7.88 -1.16 -2.96
CA ARG A 108 8.57 -0.02 -3.57
C ARG A 108 9.12 -0.30 -4.98
N PRO A 109 8.30 -0.80 -5.93
CA PRO A 109 8.76 -1.05 -7.28
C PRO A 109 9.19 0.26 -7.97
N SER A 110 10.07 0.15 -8.97
CA SER A 110 10.39 1.29 -9.84
C SER A 110 9.16 1.70 -10.65
N GLY A 111 8.77 2.97 -10.54
CA GLY A 111 7.61 3.53 -11.20
C GLY A 111 7.24 4.88 -10.63
N THR A 112 6.43 5.63 -11.36
CA THR A 112 5.86 6.89 -10.90
C THR A 112 4.64 6.65 -10.01
N GLY A 113 3.81 5.66 -10.34
CA GLY A 113 2.56 5.49 -9.63
C GLY A 113 1.68 4.33 -10.07
N LEU A 114 0.55 4.19 -9.38
CA LEU A 114 -0.54 3.28 -9.76
C LEU A 114 -1.72 4.06 -10.33
N ALA A 115 -2.41 3.48 -11.29
CA ALA A 115 -3.64 4.02 -11.85
C ALA A 115 -4.72 2.96 -12.02
N VAL A 116 -5.98 3.36 -11.78
CA VAL A 116 -7.17 2.68 -12.30
C VAL A 116 -7.82 3.62 -13.31
N PRO A 117 -7.64 3.37 -14.62
CA PRO A 117 -8.18 4.24 -15.66
C PRO A 117 -9.71 4.24 -15.69
N GLY A 118 -10.30 5.39 -16.00
CA GLY A 118 -11.75 5.54 -16.04
C GLY A 118 -12.38 5.42 -14.65
N MET A 119 -13.52 4.73 -14.57
CA MET A 119 -14.28 4.52 -13.32
C MET A 119 -14.98 3.15 -13.34
N PRO A 120 -14.26 2.03 -13.15
CA PRO A 120 -14.86 0.70 -13.18
C PRO A 120 -15.90 0.53 -12.07
N VAL A 121 -17.09 0.03 -12.42
CA VAL A 121 -18.15 -0.24 -11.45
C VAL A 121 -17.67 -1.26 -10.43
N GLY A 122 -17.88 -0.95 -9.15
CA GLY A 122 -17.46 -1.77 -8.02
C GLY A 122 -16.03 -1.49 -7.53
N SER A 123 -15.20 -0.73 -8.25
CA SER A 123 -13.96 -0.22 -7.65
C SER A 123 -14.25 0.64 -6.41
N PRO A 124 -13.32 0.82 -5.46
CA PRO A 124 -13.62 1.50 -4.20
C PRO A 124 -14.14 2.93 -4.40
N GLY A 125 -15.34 3.22 -3.93
CA GLY A 125 -16.06 4.48 -4.16
C GLY A 125 -16.90 4.54 -5.44
N MET A 126 -16.92 3.47 -6.24
CA MET A 126 -17.74 3.27 -7.45
C MET A 126 -18.70 2.08 -7.30
N GLU A 127 -19.00 1.66 -6.07
CA GLU A 127 -19.93 0.59 -5.77
C GLU A 127 -21.37 1.01 -6.09
N VAL A 128 -22.14 0.09 -6.68
CA VAL A 128 -23.57 0.29 -6.96
C VAL A 128 -24.33 -0.89 -6.37
N ALA A 129 -25.29 -0.60 -5.49
CA ALA A 129 -26.06 -1.63 -4.81
C ALA A 129 -26.81 -2.53 -5.82
N GLY A 130 -26.66 -3.85 -5.65
CA GLY A 130 -27.28 -4.85 -6.54
C GLY A 130 -26.57 -5.04 -7.89
N VAL A 131 -25.43 -4.39 -8.13
CA VAL A 131 -24.63 -4.55 -9.34
C VAL A 131 -23.35 -5.30 -9.01
N GLU A 132 -23.08 -6.36 -9.78
CA GLU A 132 -21.84 -7.12 -9.66
C GLU A 132 -20.61 -6.27 -10.01
N PRO A 133 -19.53 -6.31 -9.21
CA PRO A 133 -18.31 -5.57 -9.51
C PRO A 133 -17.66 -6.04 -10.81
N ALA A 134 -17.18 -5.08 -11.60
CA ALA A 134 -16.34 -5.34 -12.76
C ALA A 134 -14.96 -5.83 -12.31
N THR A 135 -14.31 -6.62 -13.17
CA THR A 135 -12.89 -6.94 -13.03
C THR A 135 -12.08 -5.87 -13.76
N TYR A 136 -11.06 -5.32 -13.10
CA TYR A 136 -10.22 -4.26 -13.66
C TYR A 136 -8.76 -4.41 -13.25
N ASP A 137 -7.90 -3.80 -14.06
CA ASP A 137 -6.46 -3.79 -13.80
C ASP A 137 -6.04 -2.52 -13.08
N VAL A 138 -5.17 -2.68 -12.09
CA VAL A 138 -4.39 -1.60 -11.49
C VAL A 138 -3.06 -1.55 -12.23
N ILE A 139 -2.77 -0.43 -12.88
CA ILE A 139 -1.63 -0.25 -13.77
C ILE A 139 -0.51 0.45 -13.02
N LEU A 140 0.68 -0.16 -12.98
CA LEU A 140 1.92 0.54 -12.63
C LEU A 140 2.39 1.32 -13.86
N PHE A 141 2.66 2.62 -13.69
CA PHE A 141 3.17 3.47 -14.75
C PHE A 141 4.44 4.21 -14.31
N GLY A 142 5.31 4.50 -15.26
CA GLY A 142 6.51 5.31 -15.06
C GLY A 142 7.37 5.42 -16.32
N PRO A 143 8.62 5.90 -16.20
CA PRO A 143 9.52 6.11 -17.35
C PRO A 143 9.81 4.84 -18.16
N ALA A 144 9.76 3.67 -17.51
CA ALA A 144 9.96 2.36 -18.14
C ALA A 144 8.72 1.85 -18.91
N GLY A 145 7.60 2.59 -18.89
CA GLY A 145 6.35 2.22 -19.54
C GLY A 145 5.24 1.89 -18.54
N ARG A 146 4.35 0.98 -18.94
CA ARG A 146 3.15 0.59 -18.18
C ARG A 146 3.06 -0.92 -18.10
N SER A 147 2.63 -1.44 -16.96
CA SER A 147 2.37 -2.87 -16.76
C SER A 147 1.23 -3.07 -15.77
N THR A 148 0.50 -4.18 -15.90
CA THR A 148 -0.47 -4.57 -14.87
C THR A 148 0.25 -4.88 -13.57
N PHE A 149 -0.05 -4.11 -12.52
CA PHE A 149 0.46 -4.35 -11.17
C PHE A 149 -0.36 -5.43 -10.47
N ALA A 150 -1.67 -5.39 -10.65
CA ALA A 150 -2.62 -6.31 -10.04
C ALA A 150 -3.94 -6.28 -10.80
N ARG A 151 -4.75 -7.33 -10.62
CA ARG A 151 -6.13 -7.36 -11.07
C ARG A 151 -7.05 -7.43 -9.86
N PHE A 152 -8.18 -6.75 -9.94
CA PHE A 152 -9.15 -6.64 -8.87
C PHE A 152 -10.57 -6.86 -9.36
N ARG A 153 -11.42 -7.36 -8.48
CA ARG A 153 -12.88 -7.36 -8.60
C ARG A 153 -13.46 -6.82 -7.30
N GLY A 154 -14.10 -5.66 -7.36
CA GLY A 154 -14.43 -4.92 -6.15
C GLY A 154 -13.17 -4.31 -5.52
N ASP A 155 -12.97 -4.53 -4.22
CA ASP A 155 -11.76 -4.21 -3.46
C ASP A 155 -10.81 -5.41 -3.30
N ARG A 156 -11.15 -6.57 -3.87
CA ARG A 156 -10.39 -7.83 -3.73
C ARG A 156 -9.52 -8.12 -4.94
N ALA A 157 -8.28 -8.53 -4.69
CA ALA A 157 -7.39 -8.99 -5.74
C ALA A 157 -7.87 -10.35 -6.31
N VAL A 158 -7.73 -10.55 -7.62
CA VAL A 158 -8.11 -11.78 -8.35
C VAL A 158 -7.05 -12.20 -9.37
#